data_AF-A0A4R9IGH9-F1
#
_entry.id   AF-A0A4R9IGH9-F1
#
_cell.length_a   1.000
_cell.length_b   1.000
_cell.length_c   1.000
_cell.angle_alpha   90.00
_cell.angle_beta   90.00
_cell.angle_gamma   90.00
#
_symmetry.space_group_name_H-M   'P 1'
#
loop_
_entity.id
_entity.type
_entity.pdbx_description
1 polymer ?
#
loop_
_entity_poly.entity_id
_entity_poly.type
_entity_poly.pdbx_seq_one_letter_code
_entity_poly.pdbx_strand_id
1 'polypeptide(L)'
;MRFEAEITNWDHPWFGIDFTHSLTVRYILYNENNIQVYNKEIYSIETATTEETLIGVYRANRANEYAAKENIRLLLLDLENVK
;
A
#
# COMPACT_ATOMS: atom_id res chain seq x y z
N MET A 1 -10.52 19.57 -7.38
CA MET A 1 -9.66 18.74 -6.49
C MET A 1 -9.10 17.58 -7.30
N ARG A 2 -7.80 17.28 -7.18
CA ARG A 2 -7.13 16.18 -7.90
C ARG A 2 -6.33 15.34 -6.91
N PHE A 3 -6.41 14.02 -7.04
CA PHE A 3 -5.68 13.06 -6.21
C PHE A 3 -4.81 12.18 -7.10
N GLU A 4 -3.55 12.01 -6.71
CA GLU A 4 -2.58 11.15 -7.39
C GLU A 4 -2.01 10.14 -6.39
N ALA A 5 -1.84 8.92 -6.85
CA ALA A 5 -1.18 7.85 -6.11
C ALA A 5 -0.15 7.18 -7.03
N GLU A 6 1.10 7.11 -6.56
CA GLU A 6 2.21 6.50 -7.29
C GLU A 6 2.85 5.42 -6.44
N ILE A 7 2.93 4.19 -6.97
CA ILE A 7 3.69 3.13 -6.32
C ILE A 7 5.17 3.42 -6.54
N THR A 8 5.88 3.83 -5.49
CA THR A 8 7.30 4.18 -5.56
C THR A 8 8.22 3.02 -5.23
N ASN A 9 7.71 2.05 -4.46
CA ASN A 9 8.39 0.79 -4.22
C ASN A 9 7.37 -0.35 -4.11
N TRP A 10 7.73 -1.48 -4.72
CA TRP A 10 6.97 -2.71 -4.65
C TRP A 10 7.94 -3.88 -4.59
N ASP A 11 8.07 -4.48 -3.41
CA ASP A 11 8.94 -5.63 -3.21
C ASP A 11 8.13 -6.93 -3.21
N HIS A 12 8.62 -7.91 -3.95
CA HIS A 12 8.02 -9.24 -4.05
C HIS A 12 8.93 -10.26 -3.35
N PRO A 13 8.41 -10.99 -2.36
CA PRO A 13 9.20 -11.96 -1.65
C PRO A 13 9.53 -13.16 -2.54
N TRP A 14 10.57 -13.87 -2.12
CA TRP A 14 10.97 -15.12 -2.76
C TRP A 14 9.95 -16.21 -2.48
N PHE A 15 9.25 -16.59 -3.56
CA PHE A 15 8.20 -17.59 -3.57
C PHE A 15 8.61 -18.87 -2.81
N GLY A 16 7.90 -19.18 -1.72
CA GLY A 16 8.07 -20.41 -0.96
C GLY A 16 8.96 -20.32 0.28
N ILE A 17 9.62 -19.19 0.55
CA ILE A 17 10.44 -18.97 1.75
C ILE A 17 9.84 -17.86 2.63
N ASP A 18 9.40 -16.78 2.00
CA ASP A 18 8.75 -15.63 2.65
C ASP A 18 7.52 -15.24 1.82
N PHE A 19 6.44 -14.82 2.48
CA PHE A 19 5.26 -14.26 1.83
C PHE A 19 4.98 -12.83 2.29
N THR A 20 6.02 -12.15 2.79
CA THR A 20 5.99 -10.75 3.20
C THR A 20 6.16 -9.84 1.99
N HIS A 21 5.19 -8.97 1.77
CA HIS A 21 5.21 -7.98 0.69
C HIS A 21 5.31 -6.60 1.29
N SER A 22 6.24 -5.80 0.79
CA SER A 22 6.31 -4.38 1.13
C SER A 22 5.84 -3.53 -0.03
N LEU A 23 5.12 -2.47 0.30
CA LEU A 23 4.55 -1.53 -0.66
C LEU A 23 4.76 -0.12 -0.12
N THR A 24 5.32 0.75 -0.95
CA THR A 24 5.38 2.19 -0.69
C THR A 24 4.60 2.92 -1.75
N VAL A 25 3.68 3.78 -1.32
CA VAL A 25 2.86 4.60 -2.20
C VAL A 25 3.04 6.06 -1.82
N ARG A 26 3.33 6.90 -2.81
CA ARG A 26 3.32 8.36 -2.68
C ARG A 26 1.93 8.88 -3.04
N TYR A 27 1.31 9.58 -2.11
CA TYR A 27 0.01 10.21 -2.29
C TYR A 27 0.14 11.72 -2.38
N ILE A 28 -0.48 12.31 -3.39
CA ILE A 28 -0.47 13.75 -3.62
C ILE A 28 -1.91 14.25 -3.78
N LEU A 29 -2.27 15.27 -3.01
CA LEU A 29 -3.57 15.94 -3.11
C LEU A 29 -3.38 17.38 -3.57
N TYR A 30 -4.18 17.78 -4.55
CA TYR A 30 -4.28 19.14 -5.04
C TYR A 30 -5.66 19.72 -4.76
N ASN A 31 -5.70 20.98 -4.31
CA ASN A 31 -6.95 21.72 -4.15
C ASN A 31 -7.54 22.14 -5.51
N GLU A 32 -8.61 22.93 -5.51
CA GLU A 32 -9.29 23.39 -6.72
C GLU A 32 -8.43 24.31 -7.61
N ASN A 33 -7.44 24.98 -7.01
CA ASN A 33 -6.51 25.87 -7.71
C ASN A 33 -5.24 25.14 -8.19
N ASN A 34 -5.24 23.80 -8.20
CA ASN A 34 -4.07 22.95 -8.51
C ASN A 34 -2.87 23.18 -7.58
N ILE A 35 -3.08 23.68 -6.37
CA ILE A 35 -2.02 23.81 -5.36
C ILE A 35 -1.91 22.49 -4.61
N GLN A 36 -0.70 21.95 -4.49
CA GLN A 36 -0.42 20.75 -3.69
C GLN A 36 -0.66 21.06 -2.21
N VAL A 37 -1.60 20.36 -1.60
CA VAL A 37 -1.97 20.51 -0.18
C VAL A 37 -1.57 19.28 0.66
N TYR A 38 -1.22 18.18 0.00
CA TYR A 38 -0.72 16.96 0.63
C TYR A 38 0.30 16.30 -0.28
N ASN A 39 1.40 15.80 0.27
CA ASN A 39 2.38 14.96 -0.42
C ASN A 39 3.13 14.13 0.62
N LYS A 40 2.84 12.83 0.65
CA LYS A 40 3.42 11.91 1.63
C LYS A 40 3.62 10.53 1.04
N GLU A 41 4.70 9.88 1.47
CA GLU A 41 4.93 8.46 1.22
C GLU A 41 4.44 7.65 2.41
N ILE A 42 3.69 6.59 2.13
CA ILE A 42 3.20 5.64 3.12
C ILE A 42 3.77 4.28 2.79
N TYR A 43 4.40 3.69 3.79
CA TYR A 43 4.94 2.34 3.76
C TYR A 43 3.99 1.37 4.46
N SER A 44 3.78 0.21 3.85
CA SER A 44 2.98 -0.89 4.40
C SER A 44 3.68 -2.21 4.12
N ILE A 45 3.61 -3.14 5.08
CA ILE A 45 4.20 -4.48 4.97
C ILE A 45 3.19 -5.49 5.46
N GLU A 46 2.94 -6.53 4.67
CA GLU A 46 1.96 -7.57 5.01
C GLU A 46 2.46 -8.96 4.62
N THR A 47 2.16 -9.94 5.47
CA THR A 47 2.58 -11.34 5.29
C THR A 47 1.36 -12.23 5.11
N ALA A 48 1.28 -12.98 4.01
CA ALA A 48 0.24 -14.00 3.89
C ALA A 48 0.54 -15.19 4.82
N THR A 49 -0.33 -15.42 5.82
CA THR A 49 -0.22 -16.56 6.73
C THR A 49 -0.56 -17.88 6.04
N THR A 50 0.07 -18.95 6.52
CA THR A 50 0.15 -20.29 5.91
C THR A 50 -1.13 -21.13 5.96
N GLU A 51 -2.18 -20.67 6.65
CA GLU A 51 -3.31 -21.54 7.01
C GLU A 51 -4.28 -21.83 5.86
N GLU A 52 -4.22 -21.11 4.74
CA GLU A 52 -5.11 -21.37 3.61
C GLU A 52 -4.39 -21.28 2.26
N THR A 53 -4.46 -22.38 1.50
CA THR A 53 -4.19 -22.54 0.04
C THR A 53 -2.80 -23.03 -0.36
N LEU A 54 -2.79 -24.15 -1.11
CA LEU A 54 -1.66 -24.94 -1.60
C LEU A 54 -0.93 -24.33 -2.82
N ILE A 55 -1.23 -23.09 -3.23
CA ILE A 55 -0.74 -22.48 -4.49
C ILE A 55 -0.08 -21.13 -4.18
N GLY A 56 1.24 -21.06 -4.22
CA GLY A 56 1.97 -19.85 -3.79
C GLY A 56 1.66 -18.57 -4.60
N VAL A 57 1.15 -18.69 -5.85
CA VAL A 57 0.75 -17.52 -6.66
C VAL A 57 -0.45 -16.80 -6.03
N TYR A 58 -1.39 -17.58 -5.49
CA TYR A 58 -2.53 -17.03 -4.76
C TYR A 58 -2.10 -16.31 -3.48
N ARG A 59 -1.08 -16.83 -2.79
CA ARG A 59 -0.52 -16.21 -1.57
C ARG A 59 0.17 -14.89 -1.86
N ALA A 60 0.96 -14.82 -2.93
CA ALA A 60 1.62 -13.59 -3.34
C ALA A 60 0.60 -12.49 -3.69
N ASN A 61 -0.42 -12.82 -4.49
CA ASN A 61 -1.49 -11.87 -4.82
C ASN A 61 -2.25 -11.39 -3.59
N ARG A 62 -2.57 -12.29 -2.65
CA ARG A 62 -3.28 -11.93 -1.41
C ARG A 62 -2.47 -11.02 -0.50
N ALA A 63 -1.18 -11.26 -0.34
CA ALA A 63 -0.31 -10.37 0.44
C ALA A 63 -0.14 -8.99 -0.21
N ASN A 64 -0.08 -8.91 -1.55
CA ASN A 64 -0.14 -7.63 -2.28
C ASN A 64 -1.43 -6.87 -1.98
N GLU A 65 -2.58 -7.55 -2.04
CA GLU A 65 -3.86 -6.92 -1.71
C GLU A 65 -3.92 -6.43 -0.26
N TYR A 66 -3.37 -7.19 0.69
CA TYR A 66 -3.32 -6.78 2.09
C TYR A 66 -2.41 -5.57 2.29
N ALA A 67 -1.20 -5.58 1.71
CA ALA A 67 -0.30 -4.43 1.79
C ALA A 67 -0.97 -3.17 1.22
N ALA A 68 -1.64 -3.28 0.07
CA ALA A 68 -2.38 -2.16 -0.51
C ALA A 68 -3.54 -1.67 0.38
N LYS A 69 -4.33 -2.58 0.96
CA LYS A 69 -5.41 -2.23 1.90
C LYS A 69 -4.87 -1.51 3.14
N GLU A 70 -3.78 -2.01 3.71
CA GLU A 70 -3.15 -1.40 4.87
C GLU A 70 -2.59 -0.01 4.53
N ASN A 71 -1.96 0.14 3.37
CA ASN A 71 -1.47 1.43 2.89
C ASN A 71 -2.57 2.48 2.78
N ILE A 72 -3.73 2.11 2.21
CA ILE A 72 -4.91 2.97 2.11
C ILE A 72 -5.47 3.28 3.49
N ARG A 73 -5.52 2.30 4.41
CA ARG A 73 -5.98 2.52 5.78
C ARG A 73 -5.11 3.56 6.50
N LEU A 74 -3.79 3.45 6.36
CA LEU A 74 -2.83 4.41 6.92
C LEU A 74 -2.99 5.81 6.31
N LEU A 75 -3.26 5.91 5.00
CA LEU A 75 -3.59 7.19 4.36
C LEU A 75 -4.83 7.83 4.99
N LEU A 76 -5.93 7.08 5.12
CA LEU A 76 -7.18 7.61 5.67
C LEU A 76 -6.99 8.10 7.11
N LEU A 77 -6.27 7.34 7.93
CA LEU A 77 -5.92 7.78 9.29
C LEU A 77 -5.07 9.04 9.30
N ASP A 78 -4.11 9.17 8.38
CA ASP A 78 -3.29 10.37 8.29
C ASP A 78 -4.13 11.59 7.90
N LEU A 79 -5.01 11.44 6.91
CA LEU A 79 -5.91 12.51 6.46
C LEU A 79 -6.91 12.94 7.53
N GLU A 80 -7.41 12.01 8.36
CA GLU A 80 -8.27 12.34 9.51
C GLU A 80 -7.56 13.19 10.58
N ASN A 81 -6.23 13.05 10.68
CA ASN A 81 -5.41 13.81 11.63
C ASN A 81 -4.96 15.17 11.07
N VAL A 82 -5.14 15.43 9.77
CA VAL A 82 -4.90 16.74 9.16
C VAL A 82 -6.17 17.59 9.33
N LYS A 83 -6.25 18.34 10.43
CA LYS A 83 -7.27 19.37 10.68
C LYS A 83 -6.90 20.71 10.07
#